data_AF-A0A8T3Z5L8-F1
#
_entry.id   AF-A0A8T3Z5L8-F1
#
_cell.length_a   1.000
_cell.length_b   1.000
_cell.length_c   1.000
_cell.angle_alpha   90.00
_cell.angle_beta   90.00
_cell.angle_gamma   90.00
#
_symmetry.space_group_name_H-M   'P 1'
#
loop_
_entity.id
_entity.type
_entity.pdbx_description
1 polymer ?
#
loop_
_entity_poly.entity_id
_entity_poly.type
_entity_poly.pdbx_seq_one_letter_code
_entity_poly.pdbx_strand_id
1 'polypeptide(L)'
;MHKKYKTLTYIIPASVSFFLFALFIKLSGLSVSSLVTLMDTLVEQALVITTGLSTLAAIGFLLAPFLFIVIGFCFLMLGLAVLAAYGCREKEPEYFFVPGIVGALAVIVLCQSVLAIFIGLSLIVASFIVVTLSAAYIKELTRWIRFRTGHRAIGRALLIVNIFIAAGIFFTVLANQNVYGEQFQEKMITSMTRIATASVPTLAGNEVLIEPQIRSLISQSPMIQAYVRWIPVVSALTVWFFLELLRTFVLSVLGGFLTLLFVRETD
;
A
#
# COMPACT_ATOMS: atom_id res chain seq x y z
N MET A 1 0.62 33.16 -23.20
CA MET A 1 1.62 32.53 -22.32
C MET A 1 1.12 32.24 -20.91
N HIS A 2 0.29 33.07 -20.26
CA HIS A 2 -0.13 32.87 -18.86
C HIS A 2 -0.84 31.55 -18.52
N LYS A 3 -1.69 31.00 -19.41
CA LYS A 3 -2.42 29.73 -19.16
C LYS A 3 -1.48 28.51 -19.04
N LYS A 4 -0.40 28.47 -19.83
CA LYS A 4 0.60 27.39 -19.79
C LYS A 4 1.37 27.38 -18.46
N TYR A 5 1.76 28.54 -17.94
CA TYR A 5 2.45 28.65 -16.64
C TYR A 5 1.56 28.19 -15.49
N LYS A 6 0.26 28.55 -15.49
CA LYS A 6 -0.69 28.10 -14.46
C LYS A 6 -0.95 26.59 -14.46
N THR A 7 -0.84 25.94 -15.62
CA THR A 7 -0.99 24.48 -15.71
C THR A 7 0.23 23.76 -15.13
N LEU A 8 1.44 24.26 -15.44
CA LEU A 8 2.70 23.69 -14.93
C LEU A 8 2.78 23.72 -13.41
N THR A 9 2.22 24.75 -12.76
CA THR A 9 2.17 24.87 -11.29
C THR A 9 1.45 23.73 -10.58
N TYR A 10 0.58 22.97 -11.24
CA TYR A 10 -0.07 21.79 -10.63
C TYR A 10 0.57 20.48 -11.09
N ILE A 11 0.97 20.39 -12.37
CA ILE A 11 1.52 19.15 -12.94
C ILE A 11 2.86 18.79 -12.30
N ILE A 12 3.76 19.77 -12.12
CA ILE A 12 5.10 19.53 -11.55
C ILE A 12 4.99 18.97 -10.12
N PRO A 13 4.33 19.63 -9.15
CA PRO A 13 4.26 19.11 -7.78
C PRO A 13 3.50 17.79 -7.68
N ALA A 14 2.47 17.55 -8.51
CA ALA A 14 1.80 16.25 -8.57
C ALA A 14 2.75 15.15 -9.07
N SER A 15 3.52 15.42 -10.11
CA SER A 15 4.50 14.47 -10.68
C SER A 15 5.62 14.17 -9.69
N VAL A 16 6.15 15.20 -9.01
CA VAL A 16 7.16 15.04 -7.95
C VAL A 16 6.60 14.20 -6.80
N SER A 17 5.36 14.44 -6.39
CA SER A 17 4.72 13.67 -5.32
C SER A 17 4.55 12.20 -5.70
N PHE A 18 4.16 11.89 -6.94
CA PHE A 18 4.08 10.50 -7.41
C PHE A 18 5.44 9.84 -7.57
N PHE A 19 6.48 10.59 -7.98
CA PHE A 19 7.85 10.09 -7.98
C PHE A 19 8.32 9.75 -6.56
N LEU A 20 8.06 10.62 -5.58
CA LEU A 20 8.38 10.36 -4.17
C LEU A 20 7.60 9.16 -3.63
N PHE A 21 6.32 9.01 -3.98
CA PHE A 21 5.57 7.79 -3.68
C PHE A 21 6.31 6.55 -4.22
N ALA A 22 6.71 6.55 -5.49
CA ALA A 22 7.46 5.43 -6.08
C ALA A 22 8.76 5.14 -5.34
N LEU A 23 9.51 6.18 -4.98
CA LEU A 23 10.75 6.07 -4.20
C LEU A 23 10.51 5.45 -2.84
N PHE A 24 9.50 5.91 -2.09
CA PHE A 24 9.19 5.38 -0.76
C PHE A 24 8.65 3.95 -0.80
N ILE A 25 7.88 3.59 -1.83
CA ILE A 25 7.49 2.19 -2.05
C ILE A 25 8.73 1.32 -2.31
N LYS A 26 9.69 1.78 -3.12
CA LYS A 26 10.94 1.05 -3.32
C LYS A 26 11.75 0.92 -2.03
N LEU A 27 11.90 2.01 -1.27
CA LEU A 27 12.66 2.04 -0.01
C LEU A 27 12.01 1.21 1.09
N SER A 28 10.69 1.06 1.06
CA SER A 28 9.98 0.20 2.02
C SER A 28 10.39 -1.28 1.92
N GLY A 29 11.06 -1.68 0.83
CA GLY A 29 11.38 -3.08 0.57
C GLY A 29 10.13 -3.95 0.41
N LEU A 30 8.97 -3.34 0.14
CA LEU A 30 7.70 -4.04 -0.04
C LEU A 30 7.82 -5.00 -1.22
N SER A 31 8.07 -6.26 -0.88
CA SER A 31 8.05 -7.38 -1.79
C SER A 31 6.77 -8.17 -1.54
N VAL A 32 6.29 -8.85 -2.59
CA VAL A 32 5.15 -9.75 -2.45
C VAL A 32 5.47 -10.90 -1.48
N SER A 33 6.74 -11.31 -1.37
CA SER A 33 7.20 -12.28 -0.36
C SER A 33 7.00 -11.79 1.07
N SER A 34 7.32 -10.51 1.34
CA SER A 34 7.10 -9.89 2.65
C SER A 34 5.60 -9.82 3.01
N LEU A 35 4.73 -9.64 2.02
CA LEU A 35 3.28 -9.60 2.21
C LEU A 35 2.68 -10.99 2.45
N VAL A 36 3.15 -12.01 1.73
CA VAL A 36 2.71 -13.40 1.93
C VAL A 36 3.09 -13.89 3.32
N THR A 37 4.31 -13.58 3.76
CA THR A 37 4.84 -14.01 5.06
C THR A 37 4.55 -13.03 6.18
N LEU A 38 3.70 -12.02 5.95
CA LEU A 38 3.41 -10.96 6.91
C LEU A 38 2.85 -11.53 8.21
N MET A 39 1.90 -12.46 8.13
CA MET A 39 1.29 -13.07 9.30
C MET A 39 2.31 -13.83 10.15
N ASP A 40 3.18 -14.62 9.53
CA ASP A 40 4.25 -15.33 10.24
C ASP A 40 5.24 -14.36 10.89
N THR A 41 5.59 -13.29 10.17
CA THR A 41 6.50 -12.26 10.68
C THR A 41 5.89 -11.51 11.87
N LEU A 42 4.57 -11.22 11.83
CA LEU A 42 3.86 -10.58 12.92
C LEU A 42 3.77 -11.49 14.15
N VAL A 43 3.50 -12.78 13.95
CA VAL A 43 3.46 -13.77 15.03
C VAL A 43 4.85 -13.93 15.66
N GLU A 44 5.89 -14.06 14.84
CA GLU A 44 7.27 -14.14 15.32
C GLU A 44 7.68 -12.87 16.07
N GLN A 45 7.39 -11.68 15.52
CA GLN A 45 7.69 -10.42 16.19
C GLN A 45 6.96 -10.31 17.54
N ALA A 46 5.66 -10.63 17.58
CA ALA A 46 4.84 -10.54 18.77
C ALA A 46 5.22 -11.55 19.87
N LEU A 47 5.61 -12.77 19.48
CA LEU A 47 5.85 -13.87 20.44
C LEU A 47 7.33 -14.05 20.82
N VAL A 48 8.26 -13.64 19.97
CA VAL A 48 9.70 -13.92 20.16
C VAL A 48 10.52 -12.64 20.35
N ILE A 49 10.23 -11.58 19.60
CA ILE A 49 11.06 -10.36 19.60
C ILE A 49 10.57 -9.37 20.65
N THR A 50 9.26 -9.25 20.84
CA THR A 50 8.69 -8.31 21.81
C THR A 50 8.64 -8.84 23.25
N THR A 51 9.03 -10.09 23.48
CA THR A 51 9.16 -10.65 24.84
C THR A 51 10.25 -9.90 25.60
N GLY A 52 9.83 -9.11 26.59
CA GLY A 52 10.74 -8.28 27.40
C GLY A 52 10.80 -6.80 26.98
N LEU A 53 10.12 -6.40 25.91
CA LEU A 53 9.95 -4.99 25.55
C LEU A 53 8.78 -4.35 26.31
N SER A 54 8.86 -3.04 26.53
CA SER A 54 7.70 -2.26 26.96
C SER A 54 6.63 -2.25 25.86
N THR A 55 5.36 -2.13 26.23
CA THR A 55 4.23 -2.16 25.29
C THR A 55 4.40 -1.15 24.14
N LEU A 56 4.94 0.04 24.43
CA LEU A 56 5.16 1.08 23.43
C LEU A 56 6.29 0.69 22.44
N ALA A 57 7.39 0.12 22.94
CA ALA A 57 8.48 -0.35 22.10
C ALA A 57 8.03 -1.54 21.22
N ALA A 58 7.22 -2.44 21.78
CA ALA A 58 6.65 -3.57 21.05
C ALA A 58 5.76 -3.11 19.87
N ILE A 59 4.90 -2.11 20.10
CA ILE A 59 4.08 -1.50 19.04
C ILE A 59 4.97 -0.84 17.97
N GLY A 60 6.03 -0.13 18.39
CA GLY A 60 6.97 0.50 17.47
C GLY A 60 7.66 -0.50 16.54
N PHE A 61 8.14 -1.62 17.08
CA PHE A 61 8.76 -2.69 16.30
C PHE A 61 7.78 -3.35 15.33
N LEU A 62 6.53 -3.58 15.76
CA LEU A 62 5.50 -4.20 14.94
C LEU A 62 5.08 -3.29 13.77
N LEU A 63 5.04 -1.97 13.98
CA LEU A 63 4.64 -0.99 12.97
C LEU A 63 5.77 -0.53 12.04
N ALA A 64 7.03 -0.72 12.42
CA ALA A 64 8.19 -0.26 11.65
C ALA A 64 8.17 -0.69 10.16
N PRO A 65 7.79 -1.95 9.80
CA PRO A 65 7.73 -2.36 8.38
C PRO A 65 6.73 -1.57 7.55
N PHE A 66 5.71 -0.98 8.17
CA PHE A 66 4.65 -0.24 7.48
C PHE A 66 4.94 1.26 7.35
N LEU A 67 5.93 1.78 8.07
CA LEU A 67 6.18 3.22 8.16
C LEU A 67 6.48 3.85 6.78
N PHE A 68 7.39 3.25 6.02
CA PHE A 68 7.72 3.73 4.67
C PHE A 68 6.55 3.61 3.69
N ILE A 69 5.72 2.56 3.84
CA ILE A 69 4.51 2.39 3.04
C ILE A 69 3.55 3.55 3.33
N VAL A 70 3.26 3.82 4.60
CA VAL A 70 2.36 4.90 5.01
C VAL A 70 2.87 6.26 4.52
N ILE A 71 4.18 6.54 4.66
CA ILE A 71 4.78 7.77 4.12
C ILE A 71 4.60 7.86 2.60
N GLY A 72 4.83 6.77 1.87
CA GLY A 72 4.58 6.71 0.43
C GLY A 72 3.13 7.08 0.10
N PHE A 73 2.15 6.47 0.79
CA PHE A 73 0.74 6.78 0.58
C PHE A 73 0.36 8.23 0.93
N CYS A 74 1.07 8.88 1.85
CA CYS A 74 0.91 10.31 2.09
C CYS A 74 1.34 11.14 0.88
N PHE A 75 2.45 10.80 0.21
CA PHE A 75 2.87 11.46 -1.03
C PHE A 75 1.93 11.18 -2.21
N LEU A 76 1.41 9.96 -2.31
CA LEU A 76 0.35 9.64 -3.27
C LEU A 76 -0.87 10.55 -3.05
N MET A 77 -1.33 10.65 -1.81
CA MET A 77 -2.47 11.50 -1.43
C MET A 77 -2.20 12.97 -1.74
N LEU A 78 -1.00 13.48 -1.45
CA LEU A 78 -0.57 14.84 -1.78
C LEU A 78 -0.68 15.11 -3.29
N GLY A 79 -0.16 14.20 -4.13
CA GLY A 79 -0.24 14.32 -5.58
C GLY A 79 -1.68 14.33 -6.09
N LEU A 80 -2.54 13.47 -5.53
CA LEU A 80 -3.98 13.47 -5.83
C LEU A 80 -4.66 14.75 -5.35
N ALA A 81 -4.29 15.32 -4.21
CA ALA A 81 -4.87 16.57 -3.71
C ALA A 81 -4.54 17.77 -4.60
N VAL A 82 -3.32 17.84 -5.13
CA VAL A 82 -2.91 18.84 -6.11
C VAL A 82 -3.69 18.68 -7.42
N LEU A 83 -3.85 17.45 -7.92
CA LEU A 83 -4.68 17.16 -9.09
C LEU A 83 -6.16 17.50 -8.88
N ALA A 84 -6.69 17.24 -7.69
CA ALA A 84 -8.06 17.60 -7.34
C ALA A 84 -8.26 19.11 -7.43
N ALA A 85 -7.31 19.90 -6.90
CA ALA A 85 -7.31 21.36 -6.99
C ALA A 85 -7.21 21.85 -8.44
N TYR A 86 -6.39 21.20 -9.27
CA TYR A 86 -6.31 21.48 -10.70
C TYR A 86 -7.66 21.29 -11.42
N GLY A 87 -8.33 20.16 -11.20
CA GLY A 87 -9.65 19.90 -11.78
C GLY A 87 -10.78 20.80 -11.25
N CYS A 88 -10.61 21.38 -10.05
CA CYS A 88 -11.55 22.38 -9.52
C CYS A 88 -11.46 23.72 -10.26
N ARG A 89 -10.29 24.07 -10.83
CA ARG A 89 -10.01 25.40 -11.37
C ARG A 89 -10.11 25.47 -12.89
N GLU A 90 -9.61 24.46 -13.59
CA GLU A 90 -9.65 24.45 -15.05
C GLU A 90 -10.98 23.89 -15.55
N LYS A 91 -11.63 24.63 -16.47
CA LYS A 91 -12.89 24.18 -17.09
C LYS A 91 -12.69 22.96 -18.00
N GLU A 92 -11.51 22.85 -18.60
CA GLU A 92 -11.10 21.77 -19.52
C GLU A 92 -9.63 21.42 -19.25
N PRO A 93 -9.36 20.48 -18.33
CA PRO A 93 -7.99 20.07 -18.02
C PRO A 93 -7.43 19.23 -19.17
N GLU A 94 -6.44 19.75 -19.90
CA GLU A 94 -5.87 19.10 -21.10
C GLU A 94 -4.66 18.19 -20.80
N TYR A 95 -4.07 18.27 -19.60
CA TYR A 95 -2.77 17.62 -19.29
C TYR A 95 -2.76 16.81 -17.98
N PHE A 96 -3.93 16.40 -17.49
CA PHE A 96 -4.04 15.71 -16.21
C PHE A 96 -3.45 14.28 -16.21
N PHE A 97 -3.26 13.66 -17.37
CA PHE A 97 -2.63 12.34 -17.46
C PHE A 97 -1.11 12.39 -17.24
N VAL A 98 -0.47 13.55 -17.44
CA VAL A 98 1.00 13.66 -17.40
C VAL A 98 1.56 13.23 -16.05
N PRO A 99 1.05 13.71 -14.88
CA PRO A 99 1.54 13.23 -13.58
C PRO A 99 1.37 11.72 -13.42
N GLY A 100 0.21 11.17 -13.81
CA GLY A 100 -0.06 9.74 -13.74
C GLY A 100 0.92 8.90 -14.56
N ILE A 101 1.25 9.32 -15.79
CA ILE A 101 2.22 8.64 -16.66
C ILE A 101 3.63 8.71 -16.05
N VAL A 102 4.06 9.89 -15.58
CA VAL A 102 5.38 10.07 -14.94
C VAL A 102 5.49 9.19 -13.71
N GLY A 103 4.46 9.18 -12.86
CA GLY A 103 4.39 8.32 -11.68
C GLY A 103 4.41 6.83 -12.03
N ALA A 104 3.65 6.42 -13.06
CA ALA A 104 3.63 5.04 -13.52
C ALA A 104 5.00 4.56 -14.01
N LEU A 105 5.66 5.37 -14.85
CA LEU A 105 7.01 5.07 -15.31
C LEU A 105 8.00 5.00 -14.15
N ALA A 106 7.91 5.93 -13.18
CA ALA A 106 8.77 5.92 -12.01
C ALA A 106 8.62 4.62 -11.20
N VAL A 107 7.38 4.19 -10.90
CA VAL A 107 7.13 2.96 -10.15
C VAL A 107 7.62 1.74 -10.91
N ILE A 108 7.33 1.64 -12.21
CA ILE A 108 7.73 0.49 -13.04
C ILE A 108 9.26 0.38 -13.11
N VAL A 109 9.97 1.49 -13.35
CA VAL A 109 11.44 1.51 -13.47
C VAL A 109 12.13 1.21 -12.14
N LEU A 110 11.63 1.75 -11.02
CA LEU A 110 12.25 1.57 -9.71
C LEU A 110 11.97 0.18 -9.10
N CYS A 111 10.74 -0.33 -9.23
CA CYS A 111 10.32 -1.55 -8.55
C CYS A 111 10.49 -2.82 -9.39
N GLN A 112 10.42 -2.73 -10.73
CA GLN A 112 10.67 -3.83 -11.66
C GLN A 112 9.91 -5.13 -11.30
N SER A 113 8.64 -5.02 -10.95
CA SER A 113 7.81 -6.16 -10.55
C SER A 113 6.44 -6.13 -11.21
N VAL A 114 5.75 -7.28 -11.27
CA VAL A 114 4.36 -7.35 -11.78
C VAL A 114 3.46 -6.42 -10.97
N LEU A 115 3.61 -6.39 -9.65
CA LEU A 115 2.92 -5.44 -8.77
C LEU A 115 3.16 -3.97 -9.18
N ALA A 116 4.38 -3.62 -9.60
CA ALA A 116 4.71 -2.27 -10.05
C ALA A 116 3.92 -1.85 -11.30
N ILE A 117 3.62 -2.79 -12.21
CA ILE A 117 2.79 -2.54 -13.40
C ILE A 117 1.36 -2.19 -12.96
N PHE A 118 0.79 -2.96 -12.03
CA PHE A 118 -0.55 -2.68 -11.50
C PHE A 118 -0.62 -1.34 -10.74
N ILE A 119 0.39 -1.04 -9.92
CA ILE A 119 0.49 0.27 -9.27
C ILE A 119 0.59 1.38 -10.32
N GLY A 120 1.43 1.22 -11.36
CA GLY A 120 1.56 2.21 -12.41
C GLY A 120 0.25 2.47 -13.17
N LEU A 121 -0.46 1.41 -13.56
CA LEU A 121 -1.79 1.53 -14.16
C LEU A 121 -2.77 2.25 -13.23
N SER A 122 -2.72 1.94 -11.94
CA SER A 122 -3.57 2.59 -10.95
C SER A 122 -3.34 4.11 -10.87
N LEU A 123 -2.09 4.58 -11.01
CA LEU A 123 -1.76 6.01 -10.97
C LEU A 123 -2.32 6.76 -12.19
N ILE A 124 -2.27 6.15 -13.37
CA ILE A 124 -2.85 6.73 -14.58
C ILE A 124 -4.37 6.87 -14.42
N VAL A 125 -5.04 5.79 -14.01
CA VAL A 125 -6.50 5.77 -13.82
C VAL A 125 -6.93 6.71 -12.70
N ALA A 126 -6.22 6.70 -11.56
CA ALA A 126 -6.49 7.60 -10.44
C ALA A 126 -6.35 9.07 -10.83
N SER A 127 -5.34 9.43 -11.62
CA SER A 127 -5.12 10.80 -12.08
C SER A 127 -6.29 11.32 -12.94
N PHE A 128 -6.80 10.48 -13.85
CA PHE A 128 -8.00 10.79 -14.63
C PHE A 128 -9.23 10.98 -13.75
N ILE A 129 -9.45 10.05 -12.82
CA ILE A 129 -10.67 10.01 -12.01
C ILE A 129 -10.72 11.16 -11.00
N VAL A 130 -9.59 11.51 -10.38
CA VAL A 130 -9.57 12.65 -9.45
C VAL A 130 -9.96 13.94 -10.16
N VAL A 131 -9.40 14.19 -11.34
CA VAL A 131 -9.62 15.46 -12.07
C VAL A 131 -11.04 15.56 -12.60
N THR A 132 -11.57 14.47 -13.17
CA THR A 132 -12.95 14.43 -13.68
C THR A 132 -13.98 14.57 -12.55
N LEU A 133 -13.79 13.84 -11.45
CA LEU A 133 -14.69 13.93 -10.30
C LEU A 133 -14.60 15.27 -9.60
N SER A 134 -13.42 15.87 -9.48
CA SER A 134 -13.29 17.17 -8.82
C SER A 134 -13.99 18.29 -9.59
N ALA A 135 -13.90 18.28 -10.92
CA ALA A 135 -14.61 19.20 -11.80
C ALA A 135 -16.14 19.05 -11.75
N ALA A 136 -16.63 17.82 -11.53
CA ALA A 136 -18.06 17.55 -11.34
C ALA A 136 -18.55 18.02 -9.96
N TYR A 137 -17.87 17.59 -8.89
CA TYR A 137 -18.30 17.85 -7.52
C TYR A 137 -18.25 19.34 -7.13
N ILE A 138 -17.34 20.13 -7.69
CA ILE A 138 -17.29 21.57 -7.39
C ILE A 138 -18.55 22.31 -7.88
N LYS A 139 -19.24 21.79 -8.90
CA LYS A 139 -20.50 22.37 -9.42
C LYS A 139 -21.73 21.89 -8.63
N GLU A 140 -21.65 20.69 -8.06
CA GLU A 140 -22.78 20.03 -7.38
C GLU A 140 -22.89 20.40 -5.89
N LEU A 141 -21.76 20.63 -5.22
CA LEU A 141 -21.74 20.84 -3.77
C LEU A 141 -22.02 22.29 -3.41
N THR A 142 -22.80 22.50 -2.35
CA THR A 142 -23.27 23.84 -1.92
C THR A 142 -22.61 24.37 -0.64
N ARG A 143 -22.10 23.49 0.24
CA ARG A 143 -21.42 23.85 1.50
C ARG A 143 -20.08 23.12 1.62
N TRP A 144 -19.06 23.82 2.11
CA TRP A 144 -17.68 23.30 2.24
C TRP A 144 -17.17 22.67 0.95
N ILE A 145 -17.51 23.32 -0.17
CA ILE A 145 -17.40 22.79 -1.54
C ILE A 145 -16.00 22.24 -1.77
N ARG A 146 -14.96 23.03 -1.50
CA ARG A 146 -13.55 22.68 -1.73
C ARG A 146 -13.09 21.45 -0.93
N PHE A 147 -13.42 21.37 0.36
CA PHE A 147 -13.08 20.22 1.21
C PHE A 147 -13.82 18.95 0.78
N ARG A 148 -15.14 19.04 0.57
CA ARG A 148 -15.97 17.88 0.23
C ARG A 148 -15.67 17.34 -1.17
N THR A 149 -15.32 18.23 -2.11
CA THR A 149 -14.82 17.85 -3.44
C THR A 149 -13.53 17.05 -3.32
N GLY A 150 -12.53 17.55 -2.60
CA GLY A 150 -11.26 16.84 -2.38
C GLY A 150 -11.47 15.48 -1.71
N HIS A 151 -12.19 15.46 -0.57
CA HIS A 151 -12.45 14.25 0.19
C HIS A 151 -13.11 13.15 -0.65
N ARG A 152 -14.15 13.48 -1.42
CA ARG A 152 -14.87 12.52 -2.26
C ARG A 152 -14.08 12.09 -3.49
N ALA A 153 -13.44 13.02 -4.21
CA ALA A 153 -12.68 12.70 -5.42
C ALA A 153 -11.44 11.84 -5.08
N ILE A 154 -10.67 12.25 -4.07
CA ILE A 154 -9.47 11.52 -3.63
C ILE A 154 -9.87 10.17 -3.03
N GLY A 155 -10.94 10.11 -2.23
CA GLY A 155 -11.44 8.85 -1.67
C GLY A 155 -11.79 7.83 -2.75
N ARG A 156 -12.46 8.25 -3.84
CA ARG A 156 -12.77 7.37 -4.98
C ARG A 156 -11.54 6.96 -5.77
N ALA A 157 -10.57 7.86 -5.96
CA ALA A 157 -9.34 7.52 -6.65
C ALA A 157 -8.47 6.55 -5.85
N LEU A 158 -8.35 6.76 -4.53
CA LEU A 158 -7.63 5.84 -3.64
C LEU A 158 -8.31 4.47 -3.56
N LEU A 159 -9.65 4.39 -3.62
CA LEU A 159 -10.35 3.10 -3.75
C LEU A 159 -9.85 2.32 -4.97
N ILE A 160 -9.69 3.00 -6.10
CA ILE A 160 -9.23 2.37 -7.35
C ILE A 160 -7.77 1.95 -7.22
N VAL A 161 -6.92 2.80 -6.64
CA VAL A 161 -5.54 2.41 -6.31
C VAL A 161 -5.52 1.14 -5.46
N ASN A 162 -6.33 1.07 -4.41
CA ASN A 162 -6.41 -0.10 -3.53
C ASN A 162 -6.84 -1.37 -4.29
N ILE A 163 -7.83 -1.27 -5.19
CA ILE A 163 -8.28 -2.39 -6.02
C ILE A 163 -7.15 -2.88 -6.94
N PHE A 164 -6.45 -1.98 -7.62
CA PHE A 164 -5.34 -2.35 -8.51
C PHE A 164 -4.16 -2.97 -7.75
N ILE A 165 -3.82 -2.44 -6.57
CA ILE A 165 -2.78 -3.03 -5.71
C ILE A 165 -3.18 -4.44 -5.28
N ALA A 166 -4.42 -4.63 -4.82
CA ALA A 166 -4.92 -5.94 -4.42
C ALA A 166 -4.92 -6.94 -5.58
N ALA A 167 -5.36 -6.50 -6.77
CA ALA A 167 -5.29 -7.31 -7.98
C ALA A 167 -3.84 -7.65 -8.36
N GLY A 168 -2.93 -6.69 -8.29
CA GLY A 168 -1.51 -6.91 -8.57
C GLY A 168 -0.88 -7.92 -7.62
N ILE A 169 -1.22 -7.88 -6.33
CA ILE A 169 -0.79 -8.88 -5.34
C ILE A 169 -1.38 -10.24 -5.71
N PHE A 170 -2.70 -10.31 -5.93
CA PHE A 170 -3.37 -11.55 -6.30
C PHE A 170 -2.70 -12.24 -7.50
N PHE A 171 -2.49 -11.51 -8.60
CA PHE A 171 -1.86 -12.07 -9.80
C PHE A 171 -0.39 -12.43 -9.58
N THR A 172 0.37 -11.62 -8.84
CA THR A 172 1.79 -11.93 -8.57
C THR A 172 1.93 -13.19 -7.73
N VAL A 173 1.09 -13.34 -6.71
CA VAL A 173 1.09 -14.50 -5.83
C VAL A 173 0.56 -15.74 -6.55
N LEU A 174 -0.51 -15.61 -7.33
CA LEU A 174 -1.07 -16.70 -8.13
C LEU A 174 -0.06 -17.23 -9.15
N ALA A 175 0.66 -16.34 -9.84
CA ALA A 175 1.67 -16.73 -10.83
C ALA A 175 2.86 -17.48 -10.21
N ASN A 176 3.17 -17.23 -8.94
CA ASN A 176 4.31 -17.82 -8.23
C ASN A 176 3.87 -18.62 -7.00
N GLN A 177 2.71 -19.27 -7.08
CA GLN A 177 2.06 -19.89 -5.93
C GLN A 177 2.94 -20.97 -5.27
N ASN A 178 3.66 -21.76 -6.05
CA ASN A 178 4.56 -22.80 -5.52
C ASN A 178 5.69 -22.18 -4.69
N VAL A 179 6.35 -21.16 -5.22
CA VAL A 179 7.45 -20.46 -4.55
C VAL A 179 6.98 -19.80 -3.25
N TYR A 180 5.84 -19.11 -3.29
CA TYR A 180 5.29 -18.47 -2.09
C TYR A 180 4.73 -19.46 -1.08
N GLY A 181 4.20 -20.61 -1.53
CA GLY A 181 3.78 -21.71 -0.68
C GLY A 181 4.94 -22.34 0.08
N GLU A 182 6.05 -22.63 -0.62
CA GLU A 182 7.29 -23.13 0.00
C GLU A 182 7.89 -22.12 0.97
N GLN A 183 7.98 -20.84 0.58
CA GLN A 183 8.46 -19.77 1.46
C GLN A 183 7.61 -19.63 2.73
N PHE A 184 6.29 -19.70 2.60
CA PHE A 184 5.38 -19.68 3.75
C PHE A 184 5.60 -20.89 4.66
N GLN A 185 5.70 -22.10 4.10
CA GLN A 185 5.93 -23.32 4.89
C GLN A 185 7.28 -23.30 5.61
N GLU A 186 8.37 -22.94 4.93
CA GLU A 186 9.70 -22.84 5.53
C GLU A 186 9.74 -21.80 6.65
N LYS A 187 9.10 -20.65 6.43
CA LYS A 187 9.05 -19.60 7.45
C LYS A 187 8.21 -20.03 8.65
N MET A 188 7.06 -20.68 8.43
CA MET A 188 6.26 -21.24 9.50
C MET A 188 6.99 -22.33 10.28
N ILE A 189 7.74 -23.22 9.61
CA ILE A 189 8.62 -24.21 10.27
C ILE A 189 9.62 -23.48 11.17
N THR A 190 10.31 -22.47 10.62
CA THR A 190 11.31 -21.69 11.36
C THR A 190 10.70 -21.01 12.58
N SER A 191 9.56 -20.33 12.42
CA SER A 191 8.87 -19.63 13.50
C SER A 191 8.35 -20.61 14.56
N MET A 192 7.77 -21.75 14.18
CA MET A 192 7.31 -22.76 15.14
C MET A 192 8.46 -23.41 15.89
N THR A 193 9.58 -23.71 15.24
CA THR A 193 10.79 -24.22 15.90
C THR A 193 11.30 -23.21 16.92
N ARG A 194 11.40 -21.93 16.56
CA ARG A 194 11.80 -20.85 17.48
C ARG A 194 10.85 -20.69 18.66
N ILE A 195 9.54 -20.77 18.43
CA ILE A 195 8.54 -20.68 19.50
C ILE A 195 8.64 -21.90 20.43
N ALA A 196 8.81 -23.10 19.89
CA ALA A 196 8.93 -24.33 20.67
C ALA A 196 10.20 -24.30 21.56
N THR A 197 11.33 -23.85 21.03
CA THR A 197 12.58 -23.74 21.80
C THR A 197 12.53 -22.59 22.82
N ALA A 198 11.86 -21.48 22.50
CA ALA A 198 11.71 -20.36 23.43
C ALA A 198 10.70 -20.66 24.56
N SER A 199 9.65 -21.41 24.29
CA SER A 199 8.58 -21.72 25.27
C SER A 199 8.91 -22.89 26.19
N VAL A 200 9.77 -23.81 25.76
CA VAL A 200 10.16 -25.00 26.54
C VAL A 200 11.68 -25.01 26.70
N PRO A 201 12.22 -24.57 27.86
CA PRO A 201 13.67 -24.45 28.07
C PRO A 201 14.44 -25.77 27.90
N THR A 202 13.79 -26.92 28.12
CA THR A 202 14.40 -28.24 27.93
C THR A 202 14.58 -28.63 26.45
N LEU A 203 13.95 -27.89 25.54
CA LEU A 203 14.08 -28.04 24.10
C LEU A 203 15.16 -27.10 23.52
N ALA A 204 15.70 -26.17 24.32
CA ALA A 204 16.77 -25.28 23.89
C ALA A 204 18.03 -26.10 23.54
N GLY A 205 18.53 -25.95 22.30
CA GLY A 205 19.67 -26.71 21.77
C GLY A 205 19.32 -28.03 21.07
N ASN A 206 18.05 -28.46 21.08
CA ASN A 206 17.57 -29.68 20.40
C ASN A 206 16.88 -29.39 19.05
N GLU A 207 17.18 -28.25 18.41
CA GLU A 207 16.56 -27.81 17.14
C GLU A 207 16.59 -28.89 16.05
N VAL A 208 17.72 -29.61 15.96
CA VAL A 208 17.96 -30.70 15.00
C VAL A 208 16.98 -31.87 15.17
N LEU A 209 16.43 -32.07 16.38
CA LEU A 209 15.47 -33.14 16.67
C LEU A 209 14.01 -32.69 16.49
N ILE A 210 13.73 -31.40 16.67
CA ILE A 210 12.37 -30.85 16.70
C ILE A 210 11.93 -30.40 15.30
N GLU A 211 12.84 -29.77 14.54
CA GLU A 211 12.52 -29.27 13.20
C GLU A 211 11.95 -30.36 12.27
N PRO A 212 12.49 -31.60 12.21
CA PRO A 212 11.94 -32.66 11.37
C PRO A 212 10.50 -33.04 11.76
N GLN A 213 10.18 -33.03 13.06
CA GLN A 213 8.84 -33.32 13.56
C GLN A 213 7.86 -32.22 13.15
N ILE A 214 8.23 -30.95 13.36
CA ILE A 214 7.43 -29.78 12.95
C ILE A 214 7.22 -29.76 11.43
N ARG A 215 8.28 -30.01 10.66
CA ARG A 215 8.23 -30.12 9.19
C ARG A 215 7.27 -31.22 8.74
N SER A 216 7.29 -32.39 9.39
CA SER A 216 6.35 -33.48 9.08
C SER A 216 4.89 -33.09 9.37
N LEU A 217 4.63 -32.43 10.50
CA LEU A 217 3.28 -31.97 10.87
C LEU A 217 2.77 -30.89 9.91
N ILE A 218 3.63 -29.95 9.52
CA ILE A 218 3.29 -28.85 8.60
C ILE A 218 3.01 -29.39 7.20
N SER A 219 3.87 -30.24 6.67
CA SER A 219 3.75 -30.78 5.31
C SER A 219 2.53 -31.70 5.14
N GLN A 220 2.17 -32.46 6.18
CA GLN A 220 1.02 -33.37 6.16
C GLN A 220 -0.30 -32.71 6.56
N SER A 221 -0.28 -31.47 7.07
CA SER A 221 -1.48 -30.80 7.55
C SER A 221 -2.41 -30.39 6.39
N PRO A 222 -3.64 -30.93 6.32
CA PRO A 222 -4.60 -30.55 5.28
C PRO A 222 -5.03 -29.08 5.43
N MET A 223 -5.03 -28.54 6.64
CA MET A 223 -5.33 -27.13 6.92
C MET A 223 -4.27 -26.21 6.31
N ILE A 224 -2.99 -26.54 6.45
CA ILE A 224 -1.89 -25.74 5.91
C ILE A 224 -1.90 -25.80 4.39
N GLN A 225 -2.11 -26.97 3.80
CA GLN A 225 -2.22 -27.10 2.35
C GLN A 225 -3.42 -26.31 1.79
N ALA A 226 -4.56 -26.34 2.48
CA ALA A 226 -5.70 -25.50 2.14
C ALA A 226 -5.34 -24.00 2.24
N TYR A 227 -4.65 -23.58 3.30
CA TYR A 227 -4.20 -22.19 3.43
C TYR A 227 -3.28 -21.78 2.29
N VAL A 228 -2.28 -22.61 1.95
CA VAL A 228 -1.35 -22.37 0.82
C VAL A 228 -2.11 -22.16 -0.49
N ARG A 229 -3.20 -22.90 -0.71
CA ARG A 229 -4.08 -22.71 -1.88
C ARG A 229 -4.78 -21.35 -1.90
N TRP A 230 -5.14 -20.83 -0.73
CA TRP A 230 -5.84 -19.56 -0.56
C TRP A 230 -4.91 -18.36 -0.34
N ILE A 231 -3.59 -18.55 -0.22
CA ILE A 231 -2.60 -17.47 -0.05
C ILE A 231 -2.81 -16.30 -1.03
N PRO A 232 -3.03 -16.49 -2.36
CA PRO A 232 -3.25 -15.37 -3.28
C PRO A 232 -4.42 -14.47 -2.88
N VAL A 233 -5.52 -15.07 -2.41
CA VAL A 233 -6.73 -14.36 -2.00
C VAL A 233 -6.54 -13.70 -0.64
N VAL A 234 -6.00 -14.44 0.33
CA VAL A 234 -5.80 -13.95 1.70
C VAL A 234 -4.82 -12.78 1.72
N SER A 235 -3.70 -12.86 1.00
CA SER A 235 -2.73 -11.76 0.91
C SER A 235 -3.34 -10.52 0.24
N ALA A 236 -4.08 -10.69 -0.86
CA ALA A 236 -4.72 -9.58 -1.55
C ALA A 236 -5.79 -8.90 -0.69
N LEU A 237 -6.66 -9.68 -0.02
CA LEU A 237 -7.70 -9.17 0.88
C LEU A 237 -7.12 -8.47 2.10
N THR A 238 -6.05 -9.03 2.70
CA THR A 238 -5.38 -8.43 3.86
C THR A 238 -4.85 -7.05 3.52
N VAL A 239 -4.15 -6.91 2.39
CA VAL A 239 -3.62 -5.61 1.96
C VAL A 239 -4.74 -4.67 1.56
N TRP A 240 -5.75 -5.15 0.84
CA TRP A 240 -6.91 -4.33 0.49
C TRP A 240 -7.59 -3.75 1.72
N PHE A 241 -7.89 -4.59 2.72
CA PHE A 241 -8.53 -4.16 3.96
C PHE A 241 -7.69 -3.12 4.70
N PHE A 242 -6.38 -3.35 4.84
CA PHE A 242 -5.48 -2.40 5.48
C PHE A 242 -5.45 -1.05 4.76
N LEU A 243 -5.32 -1.06 3.43
CA LEU A 243 -5.34 0.16 2.63
C LEU A 243 -6.71 0.87 2.66
N GLU A 244 -7.80 0.11 2.78
CA GLU A 244 -9.15 0.66 2.89
C GLU A 244 -9.38 1.36 4.23
N LEU A 245 -8.84 0.80 5.32
CA LEU A 245 -8.81 1.46 6.62
C LEU A 245 -7.98 2.76 6.54
N LEU A 246 -6.76 2.69 5.99
CA LEU A 246 -5.88 3.84 5.84
C LEU A 246 -6.54 4.95 5.01
N ARG A 247 -7.20 4.57 3.91
CA ARG A 247 -7.94 5.50 3.06
C ARG A 247 -9.09 6.18 3.82
N THR A 248 -9.89 5.40 4.52
CA THR A 248 -11.14 5.87 5.13
C THR A 248 -10.88 6.75 6.34
N PHE A 249 -9.95 6.36 7.20
CA PHE A 249 -9.68 7.08 8.45
C PHE A 249 -8.71 8.25 8.29
N VAL A 250 -7.72 8.13 7.40
CA VAL A 250 -6.59 9.08 7.35
C VAL A 250 -6.54 9.80 6.01
N LEU A 251 -6.29 9.08 4.91
CA LEU A 251 -5.87 9.71 3.65
C LEU A 251 -6.98 10.53 3.00
N SER A 252 -8.22 10.05 3.00
CA SER A 252 -9.33 10.79 2.36
C SER A 252 -9.66 12.08 3.11
N VAL A 253 -9.58 12.08 4.44
CA VAL A 253 -9.83 13.26 5.28
C VAL A 253 -8.71 14.28 5.09
N LEU A 254 -7.45 13.84 5.18
CA LEU A 254 -6.29 14.69 4.91
C LEU A 254 -6.29 15.25 3.49
N GLY A 255 -6.65 14.42 2.50
CA GLY A 255 -6.77 14.84 1.10
C GLY A 255 -7.78 15.96 0.92
N GLY A 256 -8.95 15.86 1.56
CA GLY A 256 -9.94 16.95 1.57
C GLY A 256 -9.38 18.26 2.14
N PHE A 257 -8.62 18.19 3.23
CA PHE A 257 -7.99 19.35 3.85
C PHE A 257 -6.92 19.98 2.94
N LEU A 258 -6.05 19.17 2.35
CA LEU A 258 -5.01 19.65 1.43
C LEU A 258 -5.62 20.27 0.17
N THR A 259 -6.66 19.67 -0.41
CA THR A 259 -7.38 20.29 -1.54
C THR A 259 -7.95 21.65 -1.17
N LEU A 260 -8.48 21.82 0.05
CA LEU A 260 -8.96 23.12 0.51
C LEU A 260 -7.84 24.17 0.55
N LEU A 261 -6.64 23.80 1.02
CA LEU A 261 -5.47 24.70 1.05
C LEU A 261 -5.02 25.09 -0.36
N PHE A 262 -4.82 24.12 -1.24
CA PHE A 262 -4.35 24.37 -2.61
C PHE A 262 -5.33 25.17 -3.46
N VAL A 263 -6.63 25.06 -3.19
CA VAL A 263 -7.63 25.89 -3.88
C VAL A 263 -7.68 27.31 -3.28
N ARG A 264 -7.25 27.53 -2.03
CA ARG A 264 -7.29 28.84 -1.36
C ARG A 264 -6.09 29.75 -1.67
N GLU A 265 -4.87 29.20 -1.78
CA GLU A 265 -3.63 29.99 -1.99
C GLU A 265 -3.51 30.63 -3.38
N THR A 266 -4.47 30.36 -4.26
CA THR A 266 -4.34 30.64 -5.69
C THR A 266 -5.42 31.64 -6.16
N ASP A 267 -6.17 32.21 -5.20
CA ASP A 267 -7.07 33.38 -5.33
C ASP A 267 -6.35 34.62 -4.79
#